data_AF-A0A950XI48-F1
#
_entry.id   AF-A0A950XI48-F1
#
_cell.length_a   1.000
_cell.length_b   1.000
_cell.length_c   1.000
_cell.angle_alpha   90.00
_cell.angle_beta   90.00
_cell.angle_gamma   90.00
#
_symmetry.space_group_name_H-M   'P 1'
#
loop_
_entity.id
_entity.type
_entity.pdbx_description
1 polymer ?
#
loop_
_entity_poly.entity_id
_entity_poly.type
_entity_poly.pdbx_seq_one_letter_code
_entity_poly.pdbx_strand_id
1 'polypeptide(L)'
;ILGLSAIGVYGIVLAGWSSGSTYPLLGGVRSTAQVISYEVAMGLAFASVFLYAGTMSTSQIVAAQDRVWFVFLLLPSFMVYLVSMVGETNRAPFDLPEAEGELVAGFHTEYSSLKFAMFFLAEYINMTTVSALAATLFFGGWRAPWPLNMWDGANSGWWPVLWFTAKVWTFLFIYFWLRATLPRLRYDQFMALGWKILIPVALLWVMIAAVIRTLRDQGYPHSTAVLATSSAVFAAVLLLYLRRPFSGLSTHVLGRTPEELRGRGPLAEAAFPTPPLPGESPVPASKEAARG
;
A
#
# COMPACT_ATOMS: atom_id res chain seq x y z
N ILE A 1 17.36 -6.85 4.20
CA ILE A 1 16.20 -6.48 3.36
C ILE A 1 15.63 -5.14 3.82
N LEU A 2 15.07 -5.04 5.04
CA LEU A 2 14.61 -3.74 5.59
C LEU A 2 15.68 -2.65 5.49
N GLY A 3 16.92 -2.93 5.92
CA GLY A 3 18.02 -1.95 5.81
C GLY A 3 18.43 -1.57 4.37
N LEU A 4 18.10 -2.38 3.36
CA LEU A 4 18.33 -2.03 1.94
C LEU A 4 17.12 -1.28 1.36
N SER A 5 15.89 -1.56 1.83
CA SER A 5 14.67 -0.82 1.45
C SER A 5 14.79 0.66 1.80
N ALA A 6 15.26 0.94 3.02
CA ALA A 6 15.54 2.31 3.48
C ALA A 6 16.53 3.08 2.59
N ILE A 7 17.44 2.39 1.88
CA ILE A 7 18.36 3.05 0.94
C ILE A 7 17.61 3.51 -0.32
N GLY A 8 16.60 2.76 -0.78
CA GLY A 8 15.79 3.11 -1.94
C GLY A 8 15.08 4.46 -1.80
N VAL A 9 14.69 4.82 -0.57
CA VAL A 9 14.07 6.10 -0.22
C VAL A 9 14.98 7.29 -0.57
N TYR A 10 16.30 7.17 -0.34
CA TYR A 10 17.26 8.22 -0.71
C TYR A 10 17.29 8.46 -2.22
N GLY A 11 17.08 7.41 -3.03
CA GLY A 11 17.01 7.52 -4.48
C GLY A 11 15.88 8.46 -4.92
N ILE A 12 14.71 8.38 -4.27
CA ILE A 12 13.54 9.21 -4.58
C ILE A 12 13.79 10.67 -4.18
N VAL A 13 14.35 10.91 -2.98
CA VAL A 13 14.65 12.27 -2.49
C VAL A 13 15.68 12.96 -3.37
N LEU A 14 16.80 12.29 -3.66
CA LEU A 14 17.88 12.84 -4.45
C LEU A 14 17.45 13.07 -5.90
N ALA A 15 16.59 12.21 -6.45
CA ALA A 15 16.00 12.41 -7.75
C ALA A 15 15.17 13.71 -7.79
N GLY A 16 14.23 13.86 -6.84
CA GLY A 16 13.39 15.06 -6.74
C GLY A 16 14.19 16.35 -6.52
N TRP A 17 15.29 16.30 -5.76
CA TRP A 17 16.20 17.44 -5.61
C TRP A 17 16.93 17.76 -6.91
N SER A 18 17.52 16.75 -7.55
CA SER A 18 18.36 16.95 -8.74
C SER A 18 17.59 17.42 -9.98
N SER A 19 16.26 17.33 -9.93
CA SER A 19 15.34 17.92 -10.88
C SER A 19 15.64 19.43 -11.09
N GLY A 20 15.74 20.19 -10.01
CA GLY A 20 16.03 21.64 -10.11
C GLY A 20 14.79 22.53 -10.32
N SER A 21 13.59 21.95 -10.17
CA SER A 21 12.30 22.66 -10.11
C SER A 21 11.60 22.39 -8.76
N THR A 22 10.82 23.37 -8.28
CA THR A 22 10.14 23.31 -6.98
C THR A 22 9.04 22.25 -6.93
N TYR A 23 8.35 22.03 -8.04
CA TYR A 23 7.22 21.11 -8.13
C TYR A 23 7.64 19.62 -8.08
N PRO A 24 8.63 19.15 -8.86
CA PRO A 24 9.23 17.82 -8.70
C PRO A 24 9.81 17.55 -7.30
N LEU A 25 10.42 18.57 -6.67
CA LEU A 25 10.95 18.44 -5.32
C LEU A 25 9.84 18.16 -4.31
N LEU A 26 8.72 18.89 -4.38
CA LEU A 26 7.56 18.65 -3.51
C LEU A 26 6.96 17.26 -3.75
N GLY A 27 6.86 16.81 -5.00
CA GLY A 27 6.42 15.45 -5.34
C GLY A 27 7.35 14.36 -4.77
N GLY A 28 8.66 14.55 -4.88
CA GLY A 28 9.67 13.65 -4.32
C GLY A 28 9.61 13.56 -2.79
N VAL A 29 9.46 14.69 -2.09
CA VAL A 29 9.31 14.73 -0.62
C VAL A 29 8.04 14.00 -0.16
N ARG A 30 6.91 14.18 -0.86
CA ARG A 30 5.66 13.48 -0.53
C ARG A 30 5.77 11.98 -0.75
N SER A 31 6.36 11.56 -1.87
CA SER A 31 6.65 10.15 -2.18
C SER A 31 7.53 9.51 -1.11
N THR A 32 8.58 10.21 -0.70
CA THR A 32 9.49 9.77 0.37
C THR A 32 8.75 9.59 1.70
N ALA A 33 7.94 10.57 2.10
CA ALA A 33 7.16 10.49 3.32
C ALA A 33 6.16 9.32 3.30
N GLN A 34 5.58 9.04 2.14
CA GLN A 34 4.70 7.89 1.91
C GLN A 34 5.47 6.58 2.10
N VAL A 35 6.55 6.36 1.36
CA VAL A 35 7.34 5.11 1.42
C VAL A 35 7.79 4.84 2.85
N ILE A 36 8.38 5.83 3.54
CA ILE A 36 8.80 5.68 4.95
C ILE A 36 7.64 5.28 5.87
N SER A 37 6.47 5.90 5.71
CA SER A 37 5.32 5.61 6.57
C SER A 37 4.83 4.17 6.40
N TYR A 38 4.86 3.65 5.18
CA TYR A 38 4.44 2.29 4.87
C TYR A 38 5.51 1.24 5.14
N GLU A 39 6.79 1.62 5.10
CA GLU A 39 7.92 0.80 5.56
C GLU A 39 7.81 0.48 7.05
N VAL A 40 7.43 1.47 7.89
CA VAL A 40 7.20 1.25 9.33
C VAL A 40 6.09 0.23 9.56
N ALA A 41 4.95 0.39 8.88
CA ALA A 41 3.83 -0.55 8.98
C ALA A 41 4.22 -1.96 8.49
N MET A 42 4.99 -2.06 7.40
CA MET A 42 5.54 -3.31 6.88
C MET A 42 6.48 -3.99 7.89
N GLY A 43 7.36 -3.20 8.53
CA GLY A 43 8.27 -3.69 9.58
C GLY A 43 7.53 -4.27 10.79
N LEU A 44 6.45 -3.62 11.23
CA LEU A 44 5.59 -4.13 12.31
C LEU A 44 4.87 -5.44 11.92
N ALA A 45 4.43 -5.55 10.66
CA ALA A 45 3.85 -6.79 10.16
C ALA A 45 4.87 -7.95 10.19
N PHE A 46 6.14 -7.68 9.84
CA PHE A 46 7.22 -8.66 9.93
C PHE A 46 7.56 -9.06 11.36
N ALA A 47 7.49 -8.14 12.32
CA ALA A 47 7.79 -8.43 13.72
C ALA A 47 6.94 -9.60 14.26
N SER A 48 5.64 -9.64 13.91
CA SER A 48 4.75 -10.75 14.29
C SER A 48 5.20 -12.10 13.71
N VAL A 49 5.67 -12.08 12.44
CA VAL A 49 6.18 -13.28 11.75
C VAL A 49 7.45 -13.78 12.42
N PHE A 50 8.39 -12.88 12.73
CA PHE A 50 9.64 -13.24 13.40
C PHE A 50 9.42 -13.77 14.81
N LEU A 51 8.50 -13.17 15.57
CA LEU A 51 8.10 -13.65 16.90
C LEU A 51 7.51 -15.06 16.84
N TYR A 52 6.64 -15.33 15.87
CA TYR A 52 6.02 -16.65 15.74
C TYR A 52 7.03 -17.71 15.28
N ALA A 53 7.86 -17.38 14.29
CA ALA A 53 8.88 -18.27 13.74
C ALA A 53 10.07 -18.51 14.70
N GLY A 54 10.36 -17.56 15.59
CA GLY A 54 11.51 -17.60 16.52
C GLY A 54 12.87 -17.36 15.84
N THR A 55 12.87 -16.83 14.62
CA THR A 55 14.07 -16.62 13.80
C THR A 55 13.84 -15.54 12.75
N MET A 56 14.92 -14.89 12.33
CA MET A 56 14.93 -13.94 11.22
C MET A 56 15.50 -14.55 9.92
N SER A 57 15.91 -15.82 9.96
CA SER A 57 16.41 -16.53 8.77
C SER A 57 15.24 -16.93 7.86
N THR A 58 15.26 -16.48 6.61
CA THR A 58 14.18 -16.77 5.63
C THR A 58 14.00 -18.26 5.39
N SER A 59 15.08 -19.04 5.36
CA SER A 59 15.01 -20.49 5.18
C SER A 59 14.33 -21.17 6.37
N GLN A 60 14.63 -20.74 7.60
CA GLN A 60 14.01 -21.27 8.81
C GLN A 60 12.55 -20.80 8.96
N ILE A 61 12.23 -19.59 8.52
CA ILE A 61 10.84 -19.09 8.46
C ILE A 61 10.00 -19.96 7.51
N VAL A 62 10.54 -20.32 6.34
CA VAL A 62 9.86 -21.25 5.42
C VAL A 62 9.76 -22.65 6.03
N ALA A 63 10.80 -23.12 6.73
CA ALA A 63 10.79 -24.40 7.43
C ALA A 63 9.70 -24.46 8.53
N ALA A 64 9.48 -23.37 9.25
CA ALA A 64 8.45 -23.25 10.29
C ALA A 64 7.01 -23.27 9.76
N GLN A 65 6.81 -23.08 8.45
CA GLN A 65 5.51 -23.10 7.76
C GLN A 65 5.12 -24.49 7.22
N ASP A 66 5.65 -25.57 7.79
CA ASP A 66 5.40 -26.95 7.30
C ASP A 66 3.93 -27.38 7.42
N ARG A 67 3.35 -27.18 8.61
CA ARG A 67 1.97 -27.61 8.89
C ARG A 67 0.93 -26.63 8.39
N VAL A 68 1.10 -25.36 8.74
CA VAL A 68 0.14 -24.29 8.45
C VAL A 68 0.92 -23.06 8.02
N TRP A 69 0.49 -22.47 6.92
CA TRP A 69 1.04 -21.20 6.44
C TRP A 69 0.70 -20.05 7.37
N PHE A 70 1.62 -19.10 7.47
CA PHE A 70 1.44 -17.97 8.39
C PHE A 70 0.31 -17.05 7.96
N VAL A 71 -0.15 -17.09 6.71
CA VAL A 71 -1.36 -16.36 6.29
C VAL A 71 -2.59 -16.72 7.15
N PHE A 72 -2.76 -17.98 7.55
CA PHE A 72 -3.91 -18.40 8.35
C PHE A 72 -3.74 -18.08 9.84
N LEU A 73 -2.50 -18.07 10.32
CA LEU A 73 -2.18 -17.84 11.73
C LEU A 73 -2.00 -16.36 12.09
N LEU A 74 -1.49 -15.57 11.15
CA LEU A 74 -1.12 -14.16 11.30
C LEU A 74 -1.83 -13.33 10.22
N LEU A 75 -3.13 -13.55 10.06
CA LEU A 75 -3.94 -12.89 9.03
C LEU A 75 -3.93 -11.37 9.17
N PRO A 76 -3.99 -10.76 10.39
CA PRO A 76 -3.84 -9.31 10.54
C PRO A 76 -2.50 -8.78 10.03
N SER A 77 -1.39 -9.46 10.35
CA SER A 77 -0.06 -9.11 9.84
C SER A 77 -0.03 -9.17 8.32
N PHE A 78 -0.63 -10.21 7.74
CA PHE A 78 -0.72 -10.35 6.29
C PHE A 78 -1.55 -9.23 5.64
N MET A 79 -2.69 -8.84 6.24
CA MET A 79 -3.52 -7.73 5.75
C MET A 79 -2.76 -6.40 5.81
N VAL A 80 -2.11 -6.08 6.93
CA VAL A 80 -1.27 -4.87 7.04
C VAL A 80 -0.17 -4.92 5.99
N TYR A 81 0.53 -6.05 5.88
CA TYR A 81 1.59 -6.23 4.90
C TYR A 81 1.11 -6.05 3.45
N LEU A 82 -0.06 -6.58 3.11
CA LEU A 82 -0.64 -6.47 1.77
C LEU A 82 -0.99 -5.03 1.41
N VAL A 83 -1.43 -4.21 2.36
CA VAL A 83 -1.64 -2.78 2.11
C VAL A 83 -0.30 -2.05 2.02
N SER A 84 0.63 -2.35 2.93
CA SER A 84 1.94 -1.70 2.96
C SER A 84 2.82 -1.99 1.75
N MET A 85 2.77 -3.20 1.19
CA MET A 85 3.55 -3.54 -0.01
C MET A 85 3.17 -2.69 -1.22
N VAL A 86 1.88 -2.37 -1.37
CA VAL A 86 1.41 -1.51 -2.46
C VAL A 86 1.78 -0.04 -2.18
N GLY A 87 1.76 0.38 -0.91
CA GLY A 87 2.21 1.71 -0.50
C GLY A 87 3.70 1.97 -0.72
N GLU A 88 4.54 0.97 -0.44
CA GLU A 88 6.00 1.00 -0.63
C GLU A 88 6.40 1.12 -2.11
N THR A 89 5.62 0.49 -3.00
CA THR A 89 5.93 0.43 -4.44
C THR A 89 5.39 1.62 -5.23
N ASN A 90 4.70 2.56 -4.58
CA ASN A 90 4.14 3.78 -5.20
C ASN A 90 3.32 3.51 -6.48
N ARG A 91 2.63 2.37 -6.55
CA ARG A 91 1.83 1.97 -7.73
C ARG A 91 0.33 2.16 -7.51
N ALA A 92 -0.38 2.37 -8.62
CA ALA A 92 -1.84 2.50 -8.66
C ALA A 92 -2.49 1.33 -7.90
N PRO A 93 -3.37 1.58 -6.91
CA PRO A 93 -4.14 2.82 -6.63
C PRO A 93 -3.43 3.92 -5.81
N PHE A 94 -2.16 3.75 -5.46
CA PHE A 94 -1.36 4.66 -4.62
C PHE A 94 -0.23 5.38 -5.39
N ASP A 95 -0.44 5.61 -6.70
CA ASP A 95 0.46 6.31 -7.64
C ASP A 95 0.42 7.85 -7.50
N LEU A 96 0.24 8.33 -6.26
CA LEU A 96 0.00 9.75 -5.96
C LEU A 96 1.11 10.69 -6.46
N PRO A 97 2.41 10.39 -6.27
CA PRO A 97 3.48 11.28 -6.73
C PRO A 97 3.66 11.31 -8.24
N GLU A 98 3.21 10.27 -8.97
CA GLU A 98 3.27 10.20 -10.43
C GLU A 98 2.06 10.92 -11.09
N ALA A 99 0.93 11.01 -10.39
CA ALA A 99 -0.36 11.39 -10.98
C ALA A 99 -1.02 12.63 -10.34
N GLU A 100 -0.34 13.35 -9.44
CA GLU A 100 -0.83 14.66 -8.97
C GLU A 100 -0.96 15.62 -10.18
N GLY A 101 -2.20 15.90 -10.59
CA GLY A 101 -2.55 16.70 -11.76
C GLY A 101 -2.11 18.17 -11.70
N GLU A 102 -1.57 18.61 -10.57
CA GLU A 102 -0.97 19.94 -10.39
C GLU A 102 0.54 19.96 -10.73
N LEU A 103 1.20 18.79 -10.88
CA LEU A 103 2.67 18.67 -11.00
C LEU A 103 3.16 17.96 -12.26
N VAL A 104 2.34 17.83 -13.31
CA VAL A 104 2.71 17.32 -14.66
C VAL A 104 3.70 16.14 -14.58
N ALA A 105 3.33 14.97 -14.02
CA ALA A 105 4.19 13.77 -13.94
C ALA A 105 5.41 13.80 -12.98
N GLY A 106 5.48 14.76 -12.04
CA GLY A 106 6.40 14.70 -10.90
C GLY A 106 7.87 14.81 -11.29
N PHE A 107 8.74 13.94 -10.74
CA PHE A 107 10.18 13.94 -11.06
C PHE A 107 10.50 13.29 -12.42
N HIS A 108 9.54 12.67 -13.09
CA HIS A 108 9.77 12.02 -14.39
C HIS A 108 9.94 12.99 -15.56
N THR A 109 9.48 14.23 -15.45
CA THR A 109 9.52 15.21 -16.54
C THR A 109 10.90 15.63 -16.95
N GLU A 110 11.87 15.53 -16.04
CA GLU A 110 13.20 16.09 -16.23
C GLU A 110 14.25 15.02 -16.55
N TYR A 111 13.87 13.73 -16.49
CA TYR A 111 14.72 12.63 -16.92
C TYR A 111 14.32 12.11 -18.30
N SER A 112 15.29 12.10 -19.23
CA SER A 112 15.11 11.54 -20.57
C SER A 112 15.65 10.11 -20.68
N SER A 113 15.04 9.32 -21.57
CA SER A 113 15.52 8.05 -22.11
C SER A 113 15.98 7.03 -21.06
N LEU A 114 17.28 6.80 -20.91
CA LEU A 114 17.83 5.72 -20.08
C LEU A 114 17.57 5.96 -18.59
N LYS A 115 17.68 7.20 -18.11
CA LYS A 115 17.43 7.52 -16.68
C LYS A 115 15.97 7.28 -16.31
N PHE A 116 15.05 7.65 -17.21
CA PHE A 116 13.63 7.34 -17.08
C PHE A 116 13.39 5.83 -17.02
N ALA A 117 13.98 5.06 -17.96
CA ALA A 117 13.83 3.60 -17.97
C ALA A 117 14.36 2.94 -16.68
N MET A 118 15.43 3.47 -16.08
CA MET A 118 15.98 2.95 -14.82
C MET A 118 15.04 3.14 -13.62
N PHE A 119 14.26 4.24 -13.57
CA PHE A 119 13.24 4.42 -12.52
C PHE A 119 12.15 3.35 -12.60
N PHE A 120 11.57 3.13 -13.79
CA PHE A 120 10.58 2.08 -13.99
C PHE A 120 11.15 0.69 -13.67
N LEU A 121 12.36 0.40 -14.16
CA LEU A 121 13.01 -0.88 -13.88
C LEU A 121 13.19 -1.10 -12.37
N ALA A 122 13.65 -0.09 -11.64
CA ALA A 122 13.81 -0.16 -10.19
C ALA A 122 12.47 -0.40 -9.47
N GLU A 123 11.40 0.26 -9.88
CA GLU A 123 10.06 0.03 -9.32
C GLU A 123 9.55 -1.39 -9.60
N TYR A 124 9.73 -1.92 -10.82
CA TYR A 124 9.34 -3.29 -11.16
C TYR A 124 10.16 -4.34 -10.40
N ILE A 125 11.46 -4.08 -10.20
CA ILE A 125 12.32 -4.93 -9.35
C ILE A 125 11.84 -4.88 -7.90
N ASN A 126 11.50 -3.69 -7.38
CA ASN A 126 10.97 -3.55 -6.02
C ASN A 126 9.64 -4.31 -5.87
N MET A 127 8.70 -4.14 -6.82
CA MET A 127 7.43 -4.86 -6.82
C MET A 127 7.61 -6.38 -6.79
N THR A 128 8.55 -6.90 -7.58
CA THR A 128 8.90 -8.32 -7.57
C THR A 128 9.52 -8.74 -6.23
N THR A 129 10.39 -7.90 -5.66
CA THR A 129 11.05 -8.15 -4.37
C THR A 129 10.05 -8.22 -3.22
N VAL A 130 9.13 -7.27 -3.13
CA VAL A 130 8.11 -7.27 -2.07
C VAL A 130 7.11 -8.43 -2.28
N SER A 131 6.79 -8.79 -3.52
CA SER A 131 5.99 -9.99 -3.82
C SER A 131 6.69 -11.30 -3.39
N ALA A 132 8.00 -11.40 -3.60
CA ALA A 132 8.82 -12.52 -3.15
C ALA A 132 8.88 -12.63 -1.61
N LEU A 133 8.91 -11.50 -0.90
CA LEU A 133 8.80 -11.46 0.56
C LEU A 133 7.44 -11.95 1.04
N ALA A 134 6.35 -11.52 0.39
CA ALA A 134 5.00 -12.01 0.66
C ALA A 134 4.92 -13.54 0.59
N ALA A 135 5.44 -14.09 -0.52
CA ALA A 135 5.47 -15.52 -0.76
C ALA A 135 6.30 -16.28 0.30
N THR A 136 7.45 -15.72 0.69
CA THR A 136 8.39 -16.33 1.63
C THR A 136 7.86 -16.31 3.07
N LEU A 137 7.35 -15.17 3.52
CA LEU A 137 6.98 -14.94 4.92
C LEU A 137 5.59 -15.47 5.26
N PHE A 138 4.64 -15.45 4.31
CA PHE A 138 3.25 -15.79 4.61
C PHE A 138 2.73 -17.06 3.91
N PHE A 139 3.27 -17.40 2.73
CA PHE A 139 2.77 -18.49 1.87
C PHE A 139 3.75 -19.66 1.76
N GLY A 140 4.63 -19.86 2.74
CA GLY A 140 5.50 -21.03 2.81
C GLY A 140 6.58 -21.10 1.73
N GLY A 141 6.93 -19.98 1.08
CA GLY A 141 8.02 -19.88 0.12
C GLY A 141 7.93 -20.89 -1.01
N TRP A 142 8.87 -21.83 -1.06
CA TRP A 142 8.98 -22.84 -2.10
C TRP A 142 8.09 -24.08 -1.89
N ARG A 143 7.45 -24.23 -0.73
CA ARG A 143 6.63 -25.42 -0.41
C ARG A 143 5.36 -25.48 -1.26
N ALA A 144 4.93 -26.68 -1.61
CA ALA A 144 3.68 -26.87 -2.33
C ALA A 144 2.46 -26.33 -1.56
N PRO A 145 1.47 -25.73 -2.25
CA PRO A 145 0.19 -25.37 -1.65
C PRO A 145 -0.57 -26.61 -1.15
N TRP A 146 -1.35 -26.46 -0.09
CA TRP A 146 -2.34 -27.46 0.28
C TRP A 146 -3.48 -27.44 -0.77
N PRO A 147 -3.95 -28.59 -1.31
CA PRO A 147 -3.67 -29.98 -0.95
C PRO A 147 -2.53 -30.67 -1.75
N LEU A 148 -1.90 -29.98 -2.71
CA LEU A 148 -0.86 -30.55 -3.57
C LEU A 148 0.41 -30.99 -2.82
N ASN A 149 0.61 -30.53 -1.57
CA ASN A 149 1.64 -31.01 -0.66
C ASN A 149 1.50 -32.50 -0.25
N MET A 150 0.36 -33.14 -0.53
CA MET A 150 0.12 -34.56 -0.21
C MET A 150 0.77 -35.54 -1.19
N TRP A 151 1.37 -35.04 -2.28
CA TRP A 151 2.12 -35.87 -3.22
C TRP A 151 3.60 -35.90 -2.82
N ASP A 152 4.17 -37.10 -2.65
CA ASP A 152 5.57 -37.34 -2.24
C ASP A 152 6.63 -36.64 -3.12
N GLY A 153 6.30 -36.29 -4.37
CA GLY A 153 7.18 -35.57 -5.30
C GLY A 153 6.99 -34.05 -5.36
N ALA A 154 6.00 -33.48 -4.66
CA ALA A 154 5.59 -32.08 -4.85
C ALA A 154 6.66 -31.06 -4.42
N ASN A 155 7.60 -31.47 -3.60
CA ASN A 155 8.65 -30.63 -3.01
C ASN A 155 10.06 -31.04 -3.46
N SER A 156 10.20 -31.94 -4.44
CA SER A 156 11.49 -32.42 -4.94
C SER A 156 11.76 -31.97 -6.38
N GLY A 157 13.05 -31.94 -6.77
CA GLY A 157 13.46 -31.53 -8.12
C GLY A 157 13.20 -30.05 -8.41
N TRP A 158 12.55 -29.77 -9.54
CA TRP A 158 12.27 -28.40 -10.02
C TRP A 158 10.97 -27.81 -9.46
N TRP A 159 10.12 -28.61 -8.81
CA TRP A 159 8.83 -28.18 -8.27
C TRP A 159 8.92 -27.02 -7.26
N PRO A 160 9.87 -26.98 -6.31
CA PRO A 160 10.04 -25.85 -5.38
C PRO A 160 10.18 -24.49 -6.07
N VAL A 161 10.92 -24.44 -7.18
CA VAL A 161 11.13 -23.22 -7.96
C VAL A 161 9.84 -22.80 -8.66
N LEU A 162 9.10 -23.77 -9.21
CA LEU A 162 7.81 -23.51 -9.84
C LEU A 162 6.78 -22.99 -8.84
N TRP A 163 6.70 -23.57 -7.64
CA TRP A 163 5.79 -23.10 -6.60
C TRP A 163 6.11 -21.69 -6.13
N PHE A 164 7.39 -21.41 -5.89
CA PHE A 164 7.82 -20.07 -5.51
C PHE A 164 7.47 -19.06 -6.61
N THR A 165 7.82 -19.37 -7.86
CA THR A 165 7.53 -18.52 -9.01
C THR A 165 6.03 -18.30 -9.18
N ALA A 166 5.22 -19.35 -9.12
CA ALA A 166 3.76 -19.24 -9.22
C ALA A 166 3.16 -18.33 -8.14
N LYS A 167 3.68 -18.40 -6.90
CA LYS A 167 3.23 -17.50 -5.82
C LYS A 167 3.62 -16.05 -6.08
N VAL A 168 4.87 -15.81 -6.51
CA VAL A 168 5.31 -14.45 -6.89
C VAL A 168 4.42 -13.90 -8.00
N TRP A 169 4.16 -14.70 -9.04
CA TRP A 169 3.25 -14.32 -10.13
C TRP A 169 1.82 -14.05 -9.65
N THR A 170 1.33 -14.79 -8.65
CA THR A 170 0.03 -14.53 -8.02
C THR A 170 0.00 -13.16 -7.36
N PHE A 171 1.05 -12.77 -6.63
CA PHE A 171 1.15 -11.43 -6.03
C PHE A 171 1.31 -10.32 -7.09
N LEU A 172 2.07 -10.57 -8.15
CA LEU A 172 2.13 -9.65 -9.30
C LEU A 172 0.76 -9.50 -9.96
N PHE A 173 0.01 -10.58 -10.11
CA PHE A 173 -1.38 -10.53 -10.59
C PHE A 173 -2.27 -9.70 -9.65
N ILE A 174 -2.10 -9.80 -8.33
CA ILE A 174 -2.81 -8.95 -7.36
C ILE A 174 -2.50 -7.47 -7.61
N TYR A 175 -1.27 -7.07 -7.92
CA TYR A 175 -0.97 -5.67 -8.30
C TYR A 175 -1.78 -5.21 -9.50
N PHE A 176 -1.82 -6.01 -10.57
CA PHE A 176 -2.62 -5.69 -11.75
C PHE A 176 -4.12 -5.65 -11.44
N TRP A 177 -4.61 -6.56 -10.60
CA TRP A 177 -6.00 -6.63 -10.21
C TRP A 177 -6.42 -5.43 -9.34
N LEU A 178 -5.62 -5.05 -8.35
CA LEU A 178 -5.87 -3.87 -7.51
C LEU A 178 -5.88 -2.59 -8.34
N ARG A 179 -4.94 -2.46 -9.29
CA ARG A 179 -4.91 -1.34 -10.23
C ARG A 179 -6.18 -1.24 -11.08
N ALA A 180 -6.74 -2.38 -11.50
CA ALA A 180 -7.94 -2.42 -12.34
C ALA A 180 -9.24 -2.18 -11.55
N THR A 181 -9.26 -2.47 -10.25
CA THR A 181 -10.49 -2.48 -9.43
C THR A 181 -10.66 -1.29 -8.51
N LEU A 182 -9.57 -0.75 -7.96
CA LEU A 182 -9.65 0.29 -6.93
C LEU A 182 -9.56 1.70 -7.52
N PRO A 183 -10.41 2.64 -7.07
CA PRO A 183 -10.23 4.04 -7.39
C PRO A 183 -8.97 4.56 -6.69
N ARG A 184 -8.32 5.55 -7.31
CA ARG A 184 -7.17 6.24 -6.72
C ARG A 184 -7.54 6.89 -5.39
N LEU A 185 -6.68 6.77 -4.39
CA LEU A 185 -6.85 7.39 -3.09
C LEU A 185 -6.02 8.68 -2.99
N ARG A 186 -6.56 9.72 -2.35
CA ARG A 186 -5.85 11.00 -2.15
C ARG A 186 -4.71 10.84 -1.12
N TYR A 187 -3.63 11.62 -1.27
CA TYR A 187 -2.48 11.63 -0.36
C TYR A 187 -2.87 11.69 1.11
N ASP A 188 -3.74 12.63 1.49
CA ASP A 188 -4.14 12.81 2.89
C ASP A 188 -4.87 11.59 3.46
N GLN A 189 -5.72 10.95 2.65
CA GLN A 189 -6.45 9.74 3.03
C GLN A 189 -5.50 8.55 3.14
N PHE A 190 -4.54 8.46 2.22
CA PHE A 190 -3.55 7.40 2.23
C PHE A 190 -2.60 7.51 3.42
N MET A 191 -2.10 8.70 3.73
CA MET A 191 -1.27 8.92 4.92
C MET A 191 -2.05 8.67 6.20
N ALA A 192 -3.33 9.05 6.26
CA ALA A 192 -4.20 8.76 7.39
C ALA A 192 -4.44 7.25 7.57
N LEU A 193 -4.57 6.47 6.48
CA LEU A 193 -4.70 5.01 6.54
C LEU A 193 -3.47 4.37 7.21
N GLY A 194 -2.26 4.76 6.78
CA GLY A 194 -1.01 4.27 7.38
C GLY A 194 -0.90 4.60 8.87
N TRP A 195 -1.00 5.89 9.21
CA TRP A 195 -0.73 6.38 10.56
C TRP A 195 -1.86 6.13 11.58
N LYS A 196 -3.13 6.24 11.16
CA LYS A 196 -4.26 6.10 12.09
C LYS A 196 -4.80 4.68 12.17
N ILE A 197 -4.54 3.84 11.16
CA ILE A 197 -5.11 2.49 11.09
C ILE A 197 -3.99 1.45 11.10
N LEU A 198 -3.14 1.40 10.07
CA LEU A 198 -2.22 0.28 9.89
C LEU A 198 -1.19 0.17 11.02
N ILE A 199 -0.51 1.27 11.37
CA ILE A 199 0.52 1.27 12.42
C ILE A 199 -0.06 0.87 13.79
N PRO A 200 -1.14 1.51 14.30
CA PRO A 200 -1.73 1.12 15.59
C PRO A 200 -2.23 -0.32 15.61
N VAL A 201 -2.87 -0.78 14.53
CA VAL A 201 -3.38 -2.15 14.40
C VAL A 201 -2.24 -3.16 14.38
N ALA A 202 -1.17 -2.89 13.62
CA ALA A 202 -0.01 -3.76 13.55
C ALA A 202 0.70 -3.84 14.91
N LEU A 203 0.86 -2.70 15.59
CA LEU A 203 1.47 -2.64 16.92
C LEU A 203 0.67 -3.45 17.95
N LEU A 204 -0.65 -3.25 18.00
CA LEU A 204 -1.53 -4.00 18.90
C LEU A 204 -1.47 -5.50 18.59
N TRP A 205 -1.46 -5.87 17.32
CA TRP A 205 -1.36 -7.26 16.91
C TRP A 205 -0.01 -7.90 17.29
N VAL A 206 1.11 -7.19 17.13
CA VAL A 206 2.43 -7.65 17.59
C VAL A 206 2.42 -7.93 19.08
N MET A 207 1.80 -7.07 19.89
CA MET A 207 1.67 -7.28 21.34
C MET A 207 0.85 -8.53 21.67
N ILE A 208 -0.28 -8.73 21.00
CA ILE A 208 -1.12 -9.94 21.16
C ILE A 208 -0.33 -11.19 20.77
N ALA A 209 0.34 -11.16 19.61
CA ALA A 209 1.16 -12.28 19.13
C ALA A 209 2.31 -12.60 20.09
N ALA A 210 2.94 -11.59 20.69
CA ALA A 210 3.99 -11.76 21.70
C ALA A 210 3.45 -12.46 22.96
N VAL A 211 2.31 -12.01 23.51
CA VAL A 211 1.69 -12.64 24.68
C VAL A 211 1.34 -14.10 24.40
N ILE A 212 0.72 -14.39 23.25
CA ILE A 212 0.36 -15.76 22.87
C ILE A 212 1.60 -16.63 22.68
N ARG A 213 2.70 -16.06 22.16
CA ARG A 213 3.98 -16.75 22.04
C ARG A 213 4.54 -17.13 23.43
N THR A 214 4.51 -16.22 24.38
CA THR A 214 4.95 -16.50 25.76
C THR A 214 4.11 -17.59 26.42
N LEU A 215 2.79 -17.59 26.21
CA LEU A 215 1.91 -18.66 26.70
C LEU A 215 2.23 -20.01 26.03
N ARG A 216 2.60 -20.01 24.74
CA ARG A 216 3.06 -21.23 24.06
C ARG A 216 4.34 -21.76 24.70
N ASP A 217 5.30 -20.89 25.01
CA ASP A 217 6.58 -21.28 25.61
C ASP A 217 6.39 -21.84 27.04
N GLN A 218 5.33 -21.43 27.75
CA GLN A 218 4.93 -21.98 29.05
C GLN A 218 4.18 -23.33 28.96
N GLY A 219 3.97 -23.88 27.76
CA GLY A 219 3.38 -25.20 27.56
C GLY A 219 1.86 -25.25 27.47
N TYR A 220 1.17 -24.11 27.25
CA TYR A 220 -0.29 -24.12 27.09
C TYR A 220 -0.72 -24.86 25.79
N PRO A 221 -1.50 -25.95 25.88
CA PRO A 221 -1.77 -26.86 24.76
C PRO A 221 -2.63 -26.26 23.62
N HIS A 222 -3.37 -25.18 23.87
CA HIS A 222 -4.24 -24.55 22.87
C HIS A 222 -3.74 -23.19 22.34
N SER A 223 -2.48 -22.83 22.60
CA SER A 223 -1.89 -21.55 22.18
C SER A 223 -1.98 -21.28 20.67
N THR A 224 -1.82 -22.29 19.82
CA THR A 224 -1.98 -22.15 18.35
C THR A 224 -3.44 -21.91 17.93
N ALA A 225 -4.40 -22.55 18.60
CA ALA A 225 -5.82 -22.33 18.33
C ALA A 225 -6.28 -20.95 18.80
N VAL A 226 -5.78 -20.49 19.95
CA VAL A 226 -5.99 -19.13 20.46
C VAL A 226 -5.38 -18.10 19.51
N LEU A 227 -4.20 -18.36 18.94
CA LEU A 227 -3.60 -17.49 17.91
C LEU A 227 -4.47 -17.42 16.65
N ALA A 228 -4.89 -18.57 16.11
CA ALA A 228 -5.71 -18.61 14.90
C ALA A 228 -7.07 -17.92 15.08
N THR A 229 -7.73 -18.14 16.23
CA THR A 229 -9.03 -17.52 16.54
C THR A 229 -8.89 -16.02 16.78
N SER A 230 -7.92 -15.57 17.57
CA SER A 230 -7.65 -14.14 17.76
C SER A 230 -7.27 -13.45 16.45
N SER A 231 -6.48 -14.11 15.60
CA SER A 231 -6.13 -13.66 14.25
C SER A 231 -7.37 -13.48 13.38
N ALA A 232 -8.27 -14.47 13.35
CA ALA A 232 -9.51 -14.40 12.58
C ALA A 232 -10.42 -13.26 13.06
N VAL A 233 -10.62 -13.13 14.38
CA VAL A 233 -11.46 -12.07 14.97
C VAL A 233 -10.88 -10.69 14.67
N PHE A 234 -9.58 -10.51 14.90
CA PHE A 234 -8.92 -9.22 14.70
C PHE A 234 -8.87 -8.84 13.23
N ALA A 235 -8.65 -9.80 12.33
CA ALA A 235 -8.70 -9.58 10.89
C ALA A 235 -10.12 -9.22 10.41
N ALA A 236 -11.16 -9.84 10.97
CA ALA A 236 -12.55 -9.49 10.67
C ALA A 236 -12.86 -8.06 11.12
N VAL A 237 -12.45 -7.67 12.33
CA VAL A 237 -12.59 -6.30 12.83
C VAL A 237 -11.86 -5.31 11.93
N LEU A 238 -10.61 -5.62 11.55
CA LEU A 238 -9.82 -4.79 10.64
C LEU A 238 -10.50 -4.64 9.28
N LEU A 239 -10.99 -5.73 8.68
CA LEU A 239 -11.71 -5.71 7.40
C LEU A 239 -12.98 -4.85 7.48
N LEU A 240 -13.76 -4.97 8.56
CA LEU A 240 -14.96 -4.14 8.77
C LEU A 240 -14.60 -2.66 8.91
N TYR A 241 -13.51 -2.35 9.60
CA TYR A 241 -13.03 -0.99 9.78
C TYR A 241 -12.53 -0.39 8.45
N LEU A 242 -11.82 -1.17 7.63
CA LEU A 242 -11.33 -0.78 6.31
C LEU A 242 -12.46 -0.58 5.27
N ARG A 243 -13.63 -1.19 5.45
CA ARG A 243 -14.80 -1.00 4.57
C ARG A 243 -15.53 0.34 4.78
N ARG A 244 -15.48 0.90 5.99
CA ARG A 244 -16.17 2.17 6.34
C ARG A 244 -15.77 3.39 5.49
N PRO A 245 -14.48 3.65 5.18
CA PRO A 245 -14.12 4.81 4.37
C PRO A 245 -14.59 4.71 2.90
N PHE A 246 -14.74 3.51 2.35
CA PHE A 246 -15.16 3.32 0.95
C PHE A 246 -16.69 3.42 0.74
N SER A 247 -17.51 3.24 1.79
CA SER A 247 -18.97 3.34 1.66
C SER A 247 -19.51 4.78 1.74
N GLY A 248 -18.68 5.76 2.13
CA GLY A 248 -19.06 7.17 2.22
C GLY A 248 -19.07 7.91 0.88
N LEU A 249 -18.60 7.29 -0.20
CA LEU A 249 -18.40 7.96 -1.49
C LEU A 249 -19.70 8.13 -2.32
N SER A 250 -20.79 7.47 -1.93
CA SER A 250 -22.04 7.48 -2.71
C SER A 250 -23.07 8.51 -2.22
N THR A 251 -22.97 9.02 -0.99
CA THR A 251 -24.02 9.89 -0.42
C THR A 251 -23.83 11.38 -0.71
N HIS A 252 -22.62 11.86 -0.99
CA HIS A 252 -22.37 13.30 -1.18
C HIS A 252 -22.79 13.83 -2.57
N VAL A 253 -23.01 12.96 -3.55
CA VAL A 253 -23.47 13.36 -4.90
C VAL A 253 -24.99 13.23 -5.04
N LEU A 254 -25.63 12.36 -4.25
CA LEU A 254 -27.08 12.11 -4.31
C LEU A 254 -27.89 12.91 -3.27
N GLY A 255 -27.23 13.63 -2.36
CA GLY A 255 -27.87 14.36 -1.25
C GLY A 255 -28.19 15.83 -1.51
N ARG A 256 -27.79 16.41 -2.65
CA ARG A 256 -28.18 17.79 -2.96
C ARG A 256 -29.65 17.83 -3.34
N THR A 257 -30.46 18.39 -2.45
CA THR A 257 -31.88 18.67 -2.71
C THR A 257 -31.98 19.64 -3.89
N PRO A 258 -32.95 19.49 -4.82
CA PRO A 258 -33.15 20.44 -5.92
C PRO A 258 -33.30 21.90 -5.46
N GLU A 259 -33.68 22.13 -4.20
CA GLU A 259 -33.74 23.46 -3.58
C GLU A 259 -32.36 24.13 -3.41
N GLU A 260 -31.30 23.39 -3.06
CA GLU A 260 -29.95 23.96 -2.93
C GLU A 260 -29.35 24.38 -4.28
N LEU A 261 -29.77 23.73 -5.37
CA LEU A 261 -29.40 24.10 -6.73
C LEU A 261 -30.22 25.30 -7.25
N ARG A 262 -31.42 25.53 -6.71
CA ARG A 262 -32.29 26.67 -7.05
C ARG A 262 -31.95 27.95 -6.28
N GLY A 263 -31.29 27.84 -5.13
CA GLY A 263 -30.85 28.98 -4.32
C GLY A 263 -29.62 29.71 -4.86
N ARG A 264 -28.92 29.15 -5.85
CA ARG A 264 -27.88 29.87 -6.59
C ARG A 264 -28.56 30.72 -7.66
N GLY A 265 -28.62 32.03 -7.41
CA GLY A 265 -29.00 33.04 -8.41
C GLY A 265 -28.24 32.83 -9.73
N PRO A 266 -28.74 33.43 -10.83
CA PRO A 266 -28.26 33.15 -12.17
C PRO A 266 -26.73 33.31 -12.22
N LEU A 267 -26.05 32.19 -12.43
CA LEU A 267 -24.62 32.08 -12.70
C LEU A 267 -23.79 33.04 -11.83
N ALA A 268 -23.62 32.66 -10.56
CA ALA A 268 -22.57 33.20 -9.70
C ALA A 268 -21.26 33.30 -10.50
N GLU A 269 -20.91 34.56 -10.77
CA GLU A 269 -19.64 35.10 -11.23
C GLU A 269 -18.55 34.03 -11.39
N ALA A 270 -18.23 33.70 -12.64
CA ALA A 270 -17.16 32.78 -12.96
C ALA A 270 -15.87 33.28 -12.28
N ALA A 271 -15.38 32.53 -11.28
CA ALA A 271 -14.13 32.81 -10.57
C ALA A 271 -12.88 32.76 -11.49
N PHE A 272 -13.08 32.45 -12.77
CA PHE A 272 -12.07 32.50 -13.82
C PHE A 272 -12.61 33.36 -14.98
N PRO A 273 -11.80 34.27 -15.55
CA PRO A 273 -12.22 35.05 -16.70
C PRO A 273 -12.35 34.12 -17.91
N THR A 274 -13.55 33.59 -18.13
CA THR A 274 -13.87 32.90 -19.38
C THR A 274 -14.10 33.95 -20.46
N PRO A 275 -13.62 33.72 -21.70
CA PRO A 275 -13.90 34.61 -22.82
C PRO A 275 -15.41 34.83 -22.97
N PRO A 276 -15.87 36.08 -23.21
CA PRO A 276 -17.29 36.36 -23.37
C PRO A 276 -17.85 35.61 -24.56
N LEU A 277 -19.08 35.13 -24.43
CA LEU A 277 -19.78 34.45 -25.52
C LEU A 277 -20.03 35.45 -26.68
N PRO A 278 -20.09 34.98 -27.94
CA PRO A 278 -20.31 35.85 -29.09
C PRO A 278 -21.61 36.63 -28.95
N GLY A 279 -21.53 37.95 -28.81
CA GLY A 279 -22.67 38.86 -28.68
C GLY A 279 -22.73 39.65 -27.37
N GLU A 280 -21.91 39.31 -26.37
CA GLU A 280 -21.80 40.10 -25.12
C GLU A 280 -20.59 41.04 -25.15
N SER A 281 -20.80 42.28 -24.71
CA SER A 281 -19.73 43.28 -24.60
C SER A 281 -18.84 42.97 -23.39
N PRO A 282 -17.51 43.06 -23.51
CA PRO A 282 -16.61 42.73 -22.41
C PRO A 282 -16.84 43.65 -21.21
N VAL A 283 -17.00 43.06 -20.02
CA VAL A 283 -17.03 43.80 -18.76
C VAL A 283 -15.64 44.39 -18.51
N PRO A 284 -15.48 45.71 -18.36
CA PRO A 284 -14.18 46.30 -18.11
C PRO A 284 -13.70 45.89 -16.71
N ALA A 285 -12.53 45.26 -16.66
CA ALA A 285 -11.88 44.89 -15.41
C ALA A 285 -11.50 46.17 -14.62
N SER A 286 -12.25 46.47 -13.56
CA SER A 286 -11.89 47.50 -12.59
C SER A 286 -10.66 47.03 -11.79
N LYS A 287 -9.62 47.86 -11.75
CA LYS A 287 -8.35 47.62 -11.02
C LYS A 287 -8.50 47.58 -9.49
N GLU A 288 -9.71 47.78 -8.95
CA GLU A 288 -9.95 47.87 -7.50
C GLU A 288 -10.03 46.50 -6.79
N ALA A 289 -10.27 45.41 -7.52
CA ALA A 289 -10.43 44.08 -6.92
C ALA A 289 -9.11 43.31 -6.66
N ALA A 290 -7.95 43.89 -6.96
CA ALA A 290 -6.66 43.20 -6.93
C ALA A 290 -5.82 43.42 -5.64
N ARG A 291 -6.38 44.04 -4.60
CA ARG A 291 -5.74 44.14 -3.28
C ARG A 291 -6.72 43.83 -2.16
N GLY A 292 -6.73 42.57 -1.74
CA GLY A 292 -7.36 42.04 -0.53
C GLY A 292 -6.66 40.75 -0.16
#